data_AF-A0AAV2YTT2-F1
#
_entry.id   AF-A0AAV2YTT2-F1
#
_cell.length_a   1.000
_cell.length_b   1.000
_cell.length_c   1.000
_cell.angle_alpha   90.00
_cell.angle_beta   90.00
_cell.angle_gamma   90.00
#
_symmetry.space_group_name_H-M   'P 1'
#
loop_
_entity.id
_entity.type
_entity.pdbx_description
1 polymer ?
#
loop_
_entity_poly.entity_id
_entity_poly.type
_entity_poly.pdbx_seq_one_letter_code
_entity_poly.pdbx_strand_id
1 'polypeptide(L)'
;MPLTGRRRLMLLSPPTEEALGDQAYEEILSQSIVLGAAHPLSRAVTRVGQQIQVAVDQPQMNWKFHVIESQEPNAFCLPGGKVFVHTGLFKIVDNEDALAAVLCHEAAHGLARHGAEKISYNLVALILLALIFPSVGQLSNVLVRLVIDLPFSRKLELEADRIGLRIMAKSCYDPRASIGVNLALGKLEQRGMLAHSKYFSTHPPSNERIESLECVEPCTREQSFFFLN
;
A
#
# COMPACT_ATOMS: atom_id res chain seq x y z
N MET A 1 -2.62 -8.57 16.18
CA MET A 1 -3.98 -8.12 16.57
C MET A 1 -4.54 -7.26 15.45
N PRO A 2 -5.86 -7.26 15.15
CA PRO A 2 -6.42 -6.33 14.16
C PRO A 2 -6.20 -4.89 14.64
N LEU A 3 -5.51 -4.08 13.85
CA LEU A 3 -5.08 -2.71 14.23
C LEU A 3 -6.27 -1.76 14.48
N THR A 4 -7.46 -2.12 13.99
CA THR A 4 -8.68 -1.32 14.07
C THR A 4 -9.89 -2.06 14.68
N GLY A 5 -9.75 -3.33 15.05
CA GLY A 5 -10.86 -4.15 15.57
C GLY A 5 -11.92 -4.59 14.53
N ARG A 6 -11.71 -4.31 13.23
CA ARG A 6 -12.64 -4.70 12.16
C ARG A 6 -12.70 -6.23 11.97
N ARG A 7 -13.92 -6.75 11.70
CA ARG A 7 -14.12 -8.13 11.24
C ARG A 7 -13.63 -8.29 9.79
N ARG A 8 -12.85 -9.33 9.54
CA ARG A 8 -12.22 -9.62 8.25
C ARG A 8 -12.20 -11.12 7.97
N LEU A 9 -12.30 -11.48 6.69
CA LEU A 9 -12.11 -12.85 6.23
C LEU A 9 -10.63 -13.10 5.96
N MET A 10 -10.01 -13.99 6.72
CA MET A 10 -8.60 -14.37 6.55
C MET A 10 -8.50 -15.87 6.35
N LEU A 11 -8.51 -16.32 5.10
CA LEU A 11 -8.29 -17.73 4.73
C LEU A 11 -6.81 -18.05 4.55
N LEU A 12 -5.98 -17.05 4.23
CA LEU A 12 -4.54 -17.23 4.04
C LEU A 12 -3.80 -17.22 5.38
N SER A 13 -3.01 -18.28 5.61
CA SER A 13 -2.05 -18.32 6.71
C SER A 13 -0.90 -17.32 6.47
N PRO A 14 -0.28 -16.76 7.53
CA PRO A 14 0.87 -15.87 7.35
C PRO A 14 2.03 -16.48 6.52
N PRO A 15 2.43 -17.76 6.73
CA PRO A 15 3.47 -18.37 5.89
C PRO A 15 3.07 -18.49 4.41
N THR A 16 1.80 -18.81 4.12
CA THR A 16 1.31 -18.88 2.73
C THR A 16 1.33 -17.50 2.07
N GLU A 17 0.93 -16.47 2.80
CA GLU A 17 0.96 -15.09 2.35
C GLU A 17 2.39 -14.62 2.07
N GLU A 18 3.33 -14.95 2.94
CA GLU A 18 4.76 -14.62 2.76
C GLU A 18 5.33 -15.29 1.51
N ALA A 19 5.06 -16.59 1.31
CA ALA A 19 5.50 -17.33 0.12
C ALA A 19 4.94 -16.74 -1.18
N LEU A 20 3.67 -16.32 -1.19
CA LEU A 20 3.09 -15.62 -2.34
C LEU A 20 3.76 -14.26 -2.58
N GLY A 21 4.07 -13.54 -1.50
CA GLY A 21 4.82 -12.29 -1.57
C GLY A 21 6.22 -12.47 -2.14
N ASP A 22 6.93 -13.55 -1.78
CA ASP A 22 8.25 -13.89 -2.32
C ASP A 22 8.18 -14.25 -3.81
N GLN A 23 7.18 -15.04 -4.21
CA GLN A 23 6.98 -15.37 -5.62
C GLN A 23 6.72 -14.11 -6.46
N ALA A 24 5.83 -13.23 -5.99
CA ALA A 24 5.55 -11.96 -6.68
C ALA A 24 6.76 -11.03 -6.70
N TYR A 25 7.57 -11.02 -5.64
CA TYR A 25 8.80 -10.24 -5.55
C TYR A 25 9.79 -10.63 -6.64
N GLU A 26 10.08 -11.92 -6.80
CA GLU A 26 10.98 -12.43 -7.83
C GLU A 26 10.45 -12.15 -9.24
N GLU A 27 9.14 -12.34 -9.47
CA GLU A 27 8.52 -12.04 -10.76
C GLU A 27 8.68 -10.56 -11.14
N ILE A 28 8.40 -9.64 -10.21
CA ILE A 28 8.52 -8.20 -10.46
C ILE A 28 9.96 -7.80 -10.74
N LEU A 29 10.93 -8.32 -9.96
CA LEU A 29 12.34 -8.04 -10.21
C LEU A 29 12.80 -8.54 -11.57
N SER A 30 12.31 -9.70 -12.02
CA SER A 30 12.66 -10.27 -13.32
C SER A 30 12.12 -9.46 -14.51
N GLN A 31 11.03 -8.71 -14.30
CA GLN A 31 10.33 -7.95 -15.34
C GLN A 31 10.61 -6.44 -15.30
N SER A 32 11.35 -5.95 -14.30
CA SER A 32 11.50 -4.53 -14.02
C SER A 32 12.95 -4.07 -14.06
N ILE A 33 13.17 -2.82 -14.49
CA ILE A 33 14.46 -2.15 -14.32
C ILE A 33 14.45 -1.48 -12.95
N VAL A 34 15.26 -1.97 -12.02
CA VAL A 34 15.39 -1.41 -10.66
C VAL A 34 16.55 -0.42 -10.62
N LEU A 35 16.29 0.78 -10.11
CA LEU A 35 17.32 1.79 -9.93
C LEU A 35 18.30 1.37 -8.84
N GLY A 36 19.61 1.54 -9.11
CA GLY A 36 20.66 1.21 -8.15
C GLY A 36 20.58 2.01 -6.85
N ALA A 37 21.16 1.47 -5.78
CA ALA A 37 21.10 2.06 -4.43
C ALA A 37 21.69 3.49 -4.36
N ALA A 38 22.65 3.82 -5.23
CA ALA A 38 23.25 5.15 -5.32
C ALA A 38 22.38 6.16 -6.11
N HIS A 39 21.24 5.77 -6.66
CA HIS A 39 20.34 6.72 -7.32
C HIS A 39 19.67 7.64 -6.27
N PRO A 40 19.52 8.96 -6.53
CA PRO A 40 18.91 9.88 -5.58
C PRO A 40 17.51 9.45 -5.11
N LEU A 41 16.68 8.96 -6.02
CA LEU A 41 15.33 8.45 -5.70
C LEU A 41 15.39 7.21 -4.80
N SER A 42 16.28 6.26 -5.10
CA SER A 42 16.47 5.05 -4.27
C SER A 42 16.93 5.42 -2.86
N ARG A 43 17.82 6.40 -2.72
CA ARG A 43 18.23 6.92 -1.39
C ARG A 43 17.08 7.56 -0.63
N ALA A 44 16.25 8.37 -1.29
CA ALA A 44 15.10 9.00 -0.67
C ALA A 44 14.09 7.96 -0.16
N VAL A 45 13.72 7.00 -1.02
CA VAL A 45 12.82 5.89 -0.67
C VAL A 45 13.38 5.03 0.46
N THR A 46 14.68 4.72 0.41
CA THR A 46 15.34 3.94 1.47
C THR A 46 15.32 4.68 2.81
N ARG A 47 15.60 5.99 2.82
CA ARG A 47 15.58 6.81 4.05
C ARG A 47 14.20 6.81 4.70
N VAL A 48 13.17 7.11 3.92
CA VAL A 48 11.78 7.11 4.40
C VAL A 48 11.38 5.71 4.86
N GLY A 49 11.71 4.68 4.08
CA GLY A 49 11.42 3.29 4.41
C GLY A 49 12.06 2.82 5.73
N GLN A 50 13.30 3.25 6.01
CA GLN A 50 13.97 2.97 7.29
C GLN A 50 13.25 3.62 8.47
N GLN A 51 12.78 4.87 8.34
CA GLN A 51 11.99 5.52 9.39
C GLN A 51 10.67 4.77 9.66
N ILE A 52 9.98 4.34 8.59
CA ILE A 52 8.77 3.54 8.69
C ILE A 52 9.04 2.21 9.40
N GLN A 53 10.11 1.51 9.04
CA GLN A 53 10.48 0.23 9.66
C GLN A 53 10.69 0.38 11.17
N VAL A 54 11.37 1.45 11.60
CA VAL A 54 11.58 1.75 13.02
C VAL A 54 10.26 2.09 13.73
N ALA A 55 9.41 2.90 13.11
CA ALA A 55 8.14 3.35 13.70
C ALA A 55 7.10 2.24 13.88
N VAL A 56 7.14 1.23 13.01
CA VAL A 56 6.17 0.14 12.95
C VAL A 56 6.51 -1.01 13.92
N ASP A 57 7.80 -1.21 14.23
CA ASP A 57 8.32 -2.22 15.15
C ASP A 57 7.75 -3.64 14.91
N GLN A 58 7.85 -4.09 13.65
CA GLN A 58 7.44 -5.43 13.22
C GLN A 58 8.65 -6.24 12.77
N PRO A 59 9.36 -6.93 13.69
CA PRO A 59 10.58 -7.66 13.36
C PRO A 59 10.36 -8.83 12.41
N GLN A 60 9.11 -9.29 12.27
CA GLN A 60 8.72 -10.38 11.38
C GLN A 60 8.64 -9.94 9.90
N MET A 61 8.64 -8.64 9.61
CA MET A 61 8.59 -8.11 8.25
C MET A 61 10.01 -7.81 7.74
N ASN A 62 10.38 -8.45 6.63
CA ASN A 62 11.64 -8.23 5.95
C ASN A 62 11.51 -7.06 4.97
N TRP A 63 11.53 -5.84 5.52
CA TRP A 63 11.33 -4.63 4.74
C TRP A 63 12.40 -4.46 3.66
N LYS A 64 11.94 -4.35 2.41
CA LYS A 64 12.79 -4.06 1.25
C LYS A 64 12.13 -2.97 0.44
N PHE A 65 12.90 -1.98 0.03
CA PHE A 65 12.37 -0.85 -0.73
C PHE A 65 13.11 -0.75 -2.07
N HIS A 66 12.33 -0.72 -3.16
CA HIS A 66 12.86 -0.67 -4.51
C HIS A 66 12.22 0.46 -5.30
N VAL A 67 13.02 1.05 -6.20
CA VAL A 67 12.52 2.01 -7.18
C VAL A 67 12.60 1.39 -8.56
N ILE A 68 11.45 1.27 -9.22
CA ILE A 68 11.32 0.74 -10.58
C ILE A 68 11.29 1.91 -11.56
N GLU A 69 12.07 1.81 -12.62
CA GLU A 69 12.01 2.74 -13.74
C GLU A 69 10.70 2.51 -14.53
N SER A 70 9.75 3.41 -14.32
CA SER A 70 8.47 3.41 -15.01
C SER A 70 7.88 4.82 -15.02
N GLN A 71 7.37 5.27 -16.16
CA GLN A 71 6.73 6.58 -16.30
C GLN A 71 5.35 6.63 -15.63
N GLU A 72 4.75 5.46 -15.40
CA GLU A 72 3.46 5.34 -14.74
C GLU A 72 3.61 5.58 -13.23
N PRO A 73 2.88 6.54 -12.64
CA PRO A 73 2.91 6.74 -11.19
C PRO A 73 2.29 5.52 -10.50
N ASN A 74 3.05 4.90 -9.60
CA ASN A 74 2.58 3.81 -8.76
C ASN A 74 3.48 3.60 -7.54
N ALA A 75 2.92 3.02 -6.50
CA ALA A 75 3.64 2.37 -5.41
C ALA A 75 2.78 1.24 -4.85
N PHE A 76 3.40 0.19 -4.32
CA PHE A 76 2.67 -0.91 -3.69
C PHE A 76 3.54 -1.66 -2.69
N CYS A 77 2.91 -2.24 -1.67
CA CYS A 77 3.55 -3.16 -0.72
C CYS A 77 3.07 -4.60 -0.93
N LEU A 78 4.01 -5.50 -1.20
CA LEU A 78 3.78 -6.94 -1.18
C LEU A 78 3.78 -7.49 0.24
N PRO A 79 3.18 -8.67 0.45
CA PRO A 79 3.31 -9.38 1.71
C PRO A 79 4.77 -9.63 2.13
N GLY A 80 5.01 -9.51 3.44
CA GLY A 80 6.35 -9.62 4.02
C GLY A 80 7.19 -8.34 3.94
N GLY A 81 6.61 -7.21 3.52
CA GLY A 81 7.26 -5.89 3.63
C GLY A 81 8.09 -5.47 2.41
N LYS A 82 7.89 -6.08 1.23
CA LYS A 82 8.59 -5.64 0.01
C LYS A 82 7.79 -4.53 -0.67
N VAL A 83 8.34 -3.32 -0.68
CA VAL A 83 7.71 -2.11 -1.22
C VAL A 83 8.39 -1.70 -2.52
N PHE A 84 7.59 -1.37 -3.52
CA PHE A 84 8.05 -0.90 -4.82
C PHE A 84 7.46 0.47 -5.12
N VAL A 85 8.28 1.35 -5.69
CA VAL A 85 7.91 2.73 -6.07
C VAL A 85 8.30 2.96 -7.51
N HIS A 86 7.38 3.43 -8.35
CA HIS A 86 7.71 3.79 -9.73
C HIS A 86 8.28 5.21 -9.82
N THR A 87 9.22 5.43 -10.73
CA THR A 87 9.79 6.78 -10.98
C THR A 87 8.73 7.83 -11.35
N GLY A 88 7.63 7.42 -11.98
CA GLY A 88 6.51 8.31 -12.34
C GLY A 88 5.83 8.95 -11.12
N LEU A 89 5.89 8.31 -9.94
CA LEU A 89 5.26 8.82 -8.72
C LEU A 89 5.90 10.15 -8.28
N PHE A 90 7.21 10.33 -8.51
CA PHE A 90 7.96 11.54 -8.13
C PHE A 90 7.57 12.78 -8.95
N LYS A 91 6.68 12.66 -9.93
CA LYS A 91 6.03 13.81 -10.58
C LYS A 91 4.85 14.36 -9.77
N ILE A 92 4.40 13.60 -8.77
CA ILE A 92 3.23 13.90 -7.92
C ILE A 92 3.68 14.21 -6.49
N VAL A 93 4.64 13.45 -5.97
CA VAL A 93 5.24 13.70 -4.65
C VAL A 93 6.42 14.66 -4.79
N ASP A 94 6.28 15.86 -4.26
CA ASP A 94 7.22 16.98 -4.43
C ASP A 94 8.24 17.11 -3.27
N ASN A 95 8.00 16.42 -2.16
CA ASN A 95 8.85 16.45 -0.97
C ASN A 95 8.84 15.11 -0.22
N GLU A 96 9.66 15.02 0.84
CA GLU A 96 9.83 13.80 1.62
C GLU A 96 8.57 13.44 2.43
N ASP A 97 7.81 14.41 2.95
CA ASP A 97 6.55 14.15 3.66
C ASP A 97 5.48 13.57 2.71
N ALA A 98 5.42 14.06 1.48
CA ALA A 98 4.52 13.52 0.44
C ALA A 98 4.91 12.09 0.04
N LEU A 99 6.21 11.81 -0.09
CA LEU A 99 6.70 10.44 -0.29
C LEU A 99 6.35 9.54 0.90
N ALA A 100 6.56 10.04 2.13
CA ALA A 100 6.22 9.32 3.35
C ALA A 100 4.73 9.03 3.45
N ALA A 101 3.85 9.94 3.00
CA ALA A 101 2.41 9.70 2.97
C ALA A 101 2.06 8.46 2.13
N VAL A 102 2.62 8.35 0.92
CA VAL A 102 2.40 7.18 0.05
C VAL A 102 2.98 5.92 0.68
N LEU A 103 4.23 5.96 1.16
CA LEU A 103 4.88 4.76 1.70
C LEU A 103 4.25 4.28 3.02
N CYS A 104 3.79 5.20 3.87
CA CYS A 104 3.07 4.84 5.10
C CYS A 104 1.70 4.23 4.80
N HIS A 105 1.02 4.70 3.76
CA HIS A 105 -0.22 4.09 3.26
C HIS A 105 0.02 2.66 2.76
N GLU A 106 1.05 2.44 1.95
CA GLU A 106 1.41 1.11 1.47
C GLU A 106 1.83 0.17 2.60
N ALA A 107 2.63 0.67 3.55
CA ALA A 107 3.00 -0.09 4.74
C ALA A 107 1.77 -0.46 5.58
N ALA A 108 0.77 0.42 5.68
CA ALA A 108 -0.48 0.14 6.35
C ALA A 108 -1.26 -1.01 5.70
N HIS A 109 -1.31 -1.08 4.36
CA HIS A 109 -1.90 -2.24 3.66
C HIS A 109 -1.19 -3.55 4.01
N GLY A 110 0.14 -3.55 4.06
CA GLY A 110 0.93 -4.71 4.46
C GLY A 110 0.66 -5.13 5.90
N LEU A 111 0.66 -4.18 6.83
CA LEU A 111 0.45 -4.41 8.27
C LEU A 111 -0.96 -4.89 8.59
N ALA A 112 -1.95 -4.34 7.90
CA ALA A 112 -3.33 -4.76 8.02
C ALA A 112 -3.63 -6.05 7.25
N ARG A 113 -2.66 -6.58 6.48
CA ARG A 113 -2.78 -7.79 5.65
C ARG A 113 -3.94 -7.69 4.65
N HIS A 114 -4.14 -6.50 4.09
CA HIS A 114 -5.23 -6.24 3.13
C HIS A 114 -5.11 -7.09 1.86
N GLY A 115 -3.89 -7.39 1.42
CA GLY A 115 -3.65 -8.33 0.32
C GLY A 115 -4.20 -9.73 0.60
N ALA A 116 -3.87 -10.32 1.76
CA ALA A 116 -4.38 -11.63 2.16
C ALA A 116 -5.90 -11.65 2.35
N GLU A 117 -6.49 -10.60 2.91
CA GLU A 117 -7.95 -10.48 3.03
C GLU A 117 -8.63 -10.49 1.64
N LYS A 118 -8.08 -9.72 0.70
CA LYS A 118 -8.57 -9.63 -0.67
C LYS A 118 -8.46 -10.95 -1.42
N ILE A 119 -7.32 -11.65 -1.30
CA ILE A 119 -7.16 -12.99 -1.87
C ILE A 119 -8.18 -13.96 -1.26
N SER A 120 -8.44 -13.86 0.04
CA SER A 120 -9.40 -14.72 0.74
C SER A 120 -10.82 -14.57 0.17
N TYR A 121 -11.28 -13.34 -0.07
CA TYR A 121 -12.58 -13.10 -0.72
C TYR A 121 -12.63 -13.66 -2.15
N ASN A 122 -11.57 -13.49 -2.93
CA ASN A 122 -11.51 -14.02 -4.29
C ASN A 122 -11.48 -15.55 -4.34
N LEU A 123 -10.79 -16.20 -3.39
CA LEU A 123 -10.81 -17.66 -3.28
C LEU A 123 -12.22 -18.18 -3.01
N VAL A 124 -12.98 -17.53 -2.14
CA VAL A 124 -14.40 -17.89 -1.92
C VAL A 124 -15.20 -17.75 -3.21
N ALA A 125 -15.04 -16.65 -3.95
CA ALA A 125 -15.73 -16.44 -5.21
C ALA A 125 -15.37 -17.52 -6.26
N LEU A 126 -14.08 -17.89 -6.36
CA LEU A 126 -13.61 -18.94 -7.27
C LEU A 126 -14.13 -20.32 -6.88
N ILE A 127 -14.17 -20.65 -5.58
CA ILE A 127 -14.74 -21.91 -5.09
C ILE A 127 -16.23 -21.98 -5.45
N LEU A 128 -16.98 -20.90 -5.19
CA LEU A 128 -18.40 -20.83 -5.56
C LEU A 128 -18.61 -20.98 -7.06
N LEU A 129 -17.77 -20.33 -7.88
CA LEU A 129 -17.84 -20.46 -9.33
C LEU A 129 -17.51 -21.89 -9.80
N ALA A 130 -16.51 -22.54 -9.20
CA ALA A 130 -16.13 -23.90 -9.55
C ALA A 130 -17.22 -24.93 -9.21
N LEU A 131 -18.00 -24.69 -8.15
CA LEU A 131 -19.19 -25.51 -7.82
C LEU A 131 -20.30 -25.38 -8.88
N ILE A 132 -20.38 -24.24 -9.57
CA ILE A 132 -21.37 -23.99 -10.64
C ILE A 132 -20.81 -24.43 -12.01
N PHE A 133 -19.50 -24.27 -12.23
CA PHE A 133 -18.80 -24.53 -13.49
C PHE A 133 -17.51 -25.35 -13.23
N PRO A 134 -17.54 -26.69 -13.36
CA PRO A 134 -16.41 -27.56 -12.98
C PRO A 134 -15.11 -27.42 -13.80
N SER A 135 -15.08 -26.59 -14.85
CA SER A 135 -13.97 -26.49 -15.81
C SER A 135 -12.91 -25.43 -15.48
N VAL A 136 -13.08 -24.63 -14.43
CA VAL A 136 -12.11 -23.58 -14.00
C VAL A 136 -11.03 -24.17 -13.08
N GLY A 137 -10.06 -24.87 -13.65
CA GLY A 137 -9.10 -25.72 -12.92
C GLY A 137 -7.67 -25.20 -12.69
N GLN A 138 -7.32 -23.95 -13.00
CA GLN A 138 -5.96 -23.43 -12.74
C GLN A 138 -5.97 -22.11 -11.97
N LEU A 139 -5.48 -22.15 -10.73
CA LEU A 139 -5.62 -21.06 -9.75
C LEU A 139 -4.31 -20.31 -9.46
N SER A 140 -3.13 -20.87 -9.70
CA SER A 140 -1.85 -20.29 -9.23
C SER A 140 -1.52 -18.95 -9.88
N ASN A 141 -1.52 -18.86 -11.21
CA ASN A 141 -1.19 -17.61 -11.93
C ASN A 141 -2.25 -16.52 -11.74
N VAL A 142 -3.51 -16.93 -11.51
CA VAL A 142 -4.60 -15.99 -11.22
C VAL A 142 -4.38 -15.36 -9.84
N LEU A 143 -4.02 -16.14 -8.83
CA LEU A 143 -3.81 -15.64 -7.46
C LEU A 143 -2.71 -14.58 -7.38
N VAL A 144 -1.58 -14.78 -8.07
CA VAL A 144 -0.48 -13.78 -8.13
C VAL A 144 -0.97 -12.45 -8.70
N ARG A 145 -1.71 -12.49 -9.81
CA ARG A 145 -2.31 -11.28 -10.41
C ARG A 145 -3.33 -10.60 -9.49
N LEU A 146 -4.12 -11.37 -8.73
CA LEU A 146 -5.09 -10.80 -7.79
C LEU A 146 -4.41 -10.03 -6.64
N VAL A 147 -3.19 -10.42 -6.25
CA VAL A 147 -2.40 -9.68 -5.25
C VAL A 147 -2.05 -8.30 -5.77
N ILE A 148 -1.60 -8.21 -7.02
CA ILE A 148 -1.01 -7.01 -7.61
C ILE A 148 -2.08 -6.07 -8.20
N ASP A 149 -3.02 -6.59 -8.99
CA ASP A 149 -3.74 -5.75 -9.97
C ASP A 149 -5.16 -5.33 -9.55
N LEU A 150 -5.76 -6.00 -8.57
CA LEU A 150 -7.15 -5.67 -8.20
C LEU A 150 -7.23 -4.42 -7.27
N PRO A 151 -8.27 -3.59 -7.37
CA PRO A 151 -8.50 -2.50 -6.42
C PRO A 151 -8.76 -3.01 -5.00
N PHE A 152 -8.31 -2.25 -4.01
CA PHE A 152 -8.79 -2.44 -2.64
C PHE A 152 -10.20 -1.83 -2.48
N SER A 153 -10.99 -2.41 -1.58
CA SER A 153 -12.29 -1.83 -1.26
C SER A 153 -12.11 -0.52 -0.49
N ARG A 154 -13.07 0.41 -0.63
CA ARG A 154 -13.08 1.69 0.12
C ARG A 154 -12.85 1.52 1.63
N LYS A 155 -13.33 0.44 2.23
CA LYS A 155 -13.14 0.15 3.66
C LYS A 155 -11.67 -0.14 4.01
N LEU A 156 -10.95 -0.80 3.12
CA LEU A 156 -9.52 -1.10 3.29
C LEU A 156 -8.68 0.15 3.08
N GLU A 157 -9.04 1.00 2.11
CA GLU A 157 -8.39 2.30 1.90
C GLU A 157 -8.52 3.20 3.12
N LEU A 158 -9.74 3.36 3.68
CA LEU A 158 -9.95 4.16 4.89
C LEU A 158 -9.21 3.62 6.13
N GLU A 159 -9.07 2.30 6.22
CA GLU A 159 -8.27 1.67 7.28
C GLU A 159 -6.77 1.92 7.08
N ALA A 160 -6.29 1.81 5.84
CA ALA A 160 -4.92 2.10 5.47
C ALA A 160 -4.57 3.58 5.69
N ASP A 161 -5.45 4.51 5.31
CA ASP A 161 -5.31 5.95 5.56
C ASP A 161 -5.12 6.22 7.06
N ARG A 162 -5.97 5.66 7.93
CA ARG A 162 -5.90 5.85 9.39
C ARG A 162 -4.63 5.29 10.02
N ILE A 163 -4.23 4.09 9.61
CA ILE A 163 -3.00 3.46 10.10
C ILE A 163 -1.79 4.22 9.56
N GLY A 164 -1.81 4.62 8.28
CA GLY A 164 -0.79 5.39 7.60
C GLY A 164 -0.50 6.72 8.30
N LEU A 165 -1.53 7.49 8.66
CA LEU A 165 -1.34 8.74 9.41
C LEU A 165 -0.66 8.52 10.78
N ARG A 166 -0.97 7.42 11.47
CA ARG A 166 -0.28 7.07 12.73
C ARG A 166 1.17 6.69 12.49
N ILE A 167 1.47 5.97 11.40
CA ILE A 167 2.84 5.62 11.02
C ILE A 167 3.62 6.90 10.65
N MET A 168 3.03 7.83 9.89
CA MET A 168 3.64 9.11 9.57
C MET A 168 4.01 9.89 10.83
N ALA A 169 3.05 10.05 11.76
CA ALA A 169 3.29 10.75 13.02
C ALA A 169 4.40 10.09 13.84
N LYS A 170 4.43 8.77 13.93
CA LYS A 170 5.50 8.02 14.62
C LYS A 170 6.86 8.10 13.91
N SER A 171 6.85 8.22 12.59
CA SER A 171 8.05 8.35 11.75
C SER A 171 8.54 9.80 11.64
N CYS A 172 7.95 10.73 12.40
CA CYS A 172 8.26 12.16 12.39
C CYS A 172 8.03 12.88 11.04
N TYR A 173 7.06 12.39 10.24
CA TYR A 173 6.59 13.05 9.02
C TYR A 173 5.24 13.76 9.24
N ASP A 174 4.98 14.83 8.50
CA ASP A 174 3.76 15.63 8.63
C ASP A 174 2.53 14.89 8.04
N PRO A 175 1.57 14.42 8.87
CA PRO A 175 0.40 13.67 8.38
C PRO A 175 -0.46 14.45 7.37
N ARG A 176 -0.41 15.79 7.40
CA ARG A 176 -1.12 16.68 6.47
C ARG A 176 -0.69 16.49 5.03
N ALA A 177 0.53 15.99 4.79
CA ALA A 177 1.01 15.70 3.45
C ALA A 177 0.14 14.64 2.75
N SER A 178 -0.52 13.73 3.49
CA SER A 178 -1.46 12.76 2.90
C SER A 178 -2.67 13.43 2.25
N ILE A 179 -3.19 14.51 2.84
CA ILE A 179 -4.27 15.31 2.25
C ILE A 179 -3.78 15.95 0.94
N GLY A 180 -2.57 16.54 0.96
CA GLY A 180 -1.95 17.14 -0.22
C GLY A 180 -1.78 16.16 -1.38
N VAL A 181 -1.29 14.95 -1.10
CA VAL A 181 -1.13 13.87 -2.08
C VAL A 181 -2.48 13.46 -2.66
N ASN A 182 -3.49 13.22 -1.81
CA ASN A 182 -4.84 12.84 -2.26
C ASN A 182 -5.50 13.94 -3.12
N LEU A 183 -5.33 15.21 -2.77
CA LEU A 183 -5.83 16.33 -3.57
C LEU A 183 -5.11 16.45 -4.92
N ALA A 184 -3.79 16.27 -4.95
CA ALA A 184 -3.01 16.30 -6.18
C ALA A 184 -3.46 15.18 -7.13
N LEU A 185 -3.65 13.98 -6.57
CA LEU A 185 -4.15 12.82 -7.27
C LEU A 185 -5.58 13.02 -7.82
N GLY A 186 -6.53 13.46 -6.99
CA GLY A 186 -7.90 13.74 -7.42
C GLY A 186 -7.99 14.78 -8.55
N LYS A 187 -7.12 15.80 -8.54
CA LYS A 187 -7.03 16.78 -9.64
C LYS A 187 -6.55 16.15 -10.96
N LEU A 188 -5.60 15.21 -10.88
CA LEU A 188 -5.06 14.54 -12.07
C LEU A 188 -6.06 13.53 -12.66
N GLU A 189 -6.84 12.87 -11.81
CA GLU A 189 -7.95 12.01 -12.22
C GLU A 189 -9.05 12.81 -12.94
N GLN A 190 -9.51 13.93 -12.35
CA GLN A 190 -10.53 14.80 -12.95
C GLN A 190 -10.14 15.33 -14.33
N ARG A 191 -8.84 15.55 -14.57
CA ARG A 191 -8.30 15.99 -15.86
C ARG A 191 -8.15 14.86 -16.88
N GLY A 192 -8.51 13.62 -16.51
CA GLY A 192 -8.32 12.43 -17.34
C GLY A 192 -6.86 12.05 -17.56
N MET A 193 -5.92 12.76 -16.93
CA MET A 193 -4.48 12.60 -17.15
C MET A 193 -3.92 11.33 -16.52
N LEU A 194 -4.70 10.69 -15.64
CA LEU A 194 -4.32 9.48 -14.93
C LEU A 194 -5.45 8.44 -14.84
N ALA A 195 -6.54 8.58 -15.61
CA ALA A 195 -7.70 7.68 -15.57
C ALA A 195 -7.36 6.19 -15.86
N HIS A 196 -6.16 5.91 -16.37
CA HIS A 196 -5.64 4.56 -16.62
C HIS A 196 -4.37 4.23 -15.82
N SER A 197 -3.95 5.06 -14.85
CA SER A 197 -2.77 4.76 -14.04
C SER A 197 -3.07 3.62 -13.07
N LYS A 198 -2.12 2.68 -12.94
CA LYS A 198 -2.18 1.56 -12.00
C LYS A 198 -2.40 2.02 -10.56
N TYR A 199 -1.93 3.21 -10.18
CA TYR A 199 -2.18 3.77 -8.86
C TYR A 199 -3.68 3.96 -8.60
N PHE A 200 -4.44 4.54 -9.53
CA PHE A 200 -5.88 4.72 -9.35
C PHE A 200 -6.69 3.44 -9.51
N SER A 201 -6.20 2.50 -10.32
CA SER A 201 -6.78 1.17 -10.42
C SER A 201 -6.65 0.38 -9.12
N THR A 202 -5.64 0.68 -8.28
CA THR A 202 -5.40 0.00 -7.00
C THR A 202 -5.96 0.78 -5.80
N HIS A 203 -5.87 2.12 -5.86
CA HIS A 203 -6.29 3.07 -4.82
C HIS A 203 -7.25 4.13 -5.40
N PRO A 204 -8.53 3.78 -5.59
CA PRO A 204 -9.52 4.73 -6.11
C PRO A 204 -9.65 5.92 -5.14
N PRO A 205 -9.60 7.17 -5.64
CA PRO A 205 -9.77 8.35 -4.81
C PRO A 205 -11.25 8.49 -4.41
N SER A 206 -11.51 9.09 -3.26
CA SER A 206 -12.88 9.45 -2.87
C SER A 206 -12.90 10.66 -1.95
N ASN A 207 -13.96 11.46 -2.04
CA ASN A 207 -14.18 12.59 -1.12
C ASN A 207 -14.25 12.10 0.34
N GLU A 208 -14.80 10.92 0.57
CA GLU A 208 -14.89 10.28 1.90
C GLU A 208 -13.50 10.02 2.51
N ARG A 209 -12.48 9.68 1.69
CA ARG A 209 -11.10 9.55 2.18
C ARG A 209 -10.52 10.89 2.60
N ILE A 210 -10.71 11.94 1.80
CA ILE A 210 -10.24 13.29 2.12
C ILE A 210 -10.89 13.77 3.43
N GLU A 211 -12.21 13.65 3.55
CA GLU A 211 -12.95 13.99 4.77
C GLU A 211 -12.46 13.18 5.98
N SER A 212 -12.17 11.88 5.80
CA SER A 212 -11.64 11.04 6.87
C SER A 212 -10.23 11.47 7.29
N LEU A 213 -9.36 11.89 6.35
CA LEU A 213 -8.02 12.37 6.65
C LEU A 213 -8.08 13.70 7.43
N GLU A 214 -8.96 14.62 7.01
CA GLU A 214 -9.20 15.89 7.70
C GLU A 214 -9.74 15.71 9.13
N CYS A 215 -10.56 14.68 9.37
CA CYS A 215 -11.11 14.36 10.68
C CYS A 215 -10.10 13.72 11.66
N VAL A 216 -9.02 13.12 11.15
CA VAL A 216 -7.99 12.46 11.98
C VAL A 216 -6.90 13.44 12.45
N GLU A 217 -6.65 14.53 11.71
CA GLU A 217 -5.72 15.61 12.05
C GLU A 217 -5.88 16.19 13.48
N PRO A 218 -7.11 16.46 13.99
CA PRO A 218 -7.32 16.87 15.38
C PRO A 218 -6.95 15.77 16.39
N CYS A 219 -7.15 14.49 16.04
CA CYS A 219 -7.00 13.34 16.92
C CYS A 219 -5.54 12.88 17.05
N THR A 220 -4.73 13.07 16.02
CA THR A 220 -3.27 12.81 16.08
C THR A 220 -2.54 13.84 16.93
N ARG A 221 -2.98 15.11 16.95
CA ARG A 221 -2.43 16.15 17.84
C ARG A 221 -2.51 15.77 19.32
N GLU A 222 -3.63 15.20 19.77
CA GLU A 222 -3.78 14.75 21.16
C GLU A 222 -2.96 13.48 21.44
N GLN A 223 -2.83 12.57 20.47
CA GLN A 223 -2.04 11.35 20.64
C GLN A 223 -0.52 11.60 20.62
N SER A 224 -0.02 12.53 19.80
CA SER A 224 1.37 12.98 19.85
C SER A 224 1.74 13.55 21.23
N PHE A 225 0.79 14.22 21.89
CA PHE A 225 0.97 14.74 23.25
C PHE A 225 0.96 13.63 24.33
N PHE A 226 0.28 12.52 24.07
CA PHE A 226 0.17 11.39 25.01
C PHE A 226 1.36 10.42 24.95
N PHE A 227 2.13 10.41 23.85
CA PHE A 227 3.34 9.58 23.71
C PHE A 227 4.65 10.33 24.02
N LEU A 228 4.59 11.64 24.28
CA LEU A 228 5.74 12.49 24.61
C LEU A 228 5.86 12.84 26.10
N ASN A 229 5.08 12.21 26.98
CA ASN A 229 5.20 12.29 28.44
C ASN A 229 5.32 10.91 29.07
#